data_AF-A0A956BFX4-F1
#
_entry.id   AF-A0A956BFX4-F1
#
_cell.length_a   1.000
_cell.length_b   1.000
_cell.length_c   1.000
_cell.angle_alpha   90.00
_cell.angle_beta   90.00
_cell.angle_gamma   90.00
#
_symmetry.space_group_name_H-M   'P 1'
#
loop_
_entity.id
_entity.type
_entity.pdbx_description
1 polymer ?
#
loop_
_entity_poly.entity_id
_entity_poly.type
_entity_poly.pdbx_seq_one_letter_code
_entity_poly.pdbx_strand_id
1 'polypeptide(L)'
;MSEVPDQNCWEWTFEAEAASLRFGVGGYDDVPLARRPIVIGRIRFPSSREMTLQTNSIDRAIEGARFLGPRLGPKVEALRLRVVNRFFAAEEGTPDEFVTMLDRDVTVIDPRLIEAELQNLRTRRELEEYYEERARSESDVPMVEDFPLYLEEETPDFQHLATTLQFRFVRSFEHWQGNTHLTLAAIIRRTVEGQLS
;
A
#
# COMPACT_ATOMS: atom_id res chain seq x y z
N MET A 1 3.00 13.82 -17.50
CA MET A 1 2.31 12.54 -17.76
C MET A 1 2.36 12.27 -19.25
N SER A 2 2.47 11.01 -19.65
CA SER A 2 2.47 10.57 -21.04
C SER A 2 1.44 9.45 -21.22
N GLU A 3 0.60 9.54 -22.26
CA GLU A 3 -0.34 8.46 -22.59
C GLU A 3 0.43 7.27 -23.20
N VAL A 4 0.05 6.06 -22.80
CA VAL A 4 0.51 4.80 -23.39
C VAL A 4 -0.71 4.11 -24.01
N PRO A 5 -1.04 4.41 -25.28
CA PRO A 5 -2.31 4.01 -25.89
C PRO A 5 -2.54 2.50 -25.86
N ASP A 6 -1.50 1.71 -26.15
CA ASP A 6 -1.58 0.25 -26.23
C ASP A 6 -1.91 -0.42 -24.88
N GLN A 7 -1.78 0.31 -23.78
CA GLN A 7 -2.02 -0.20 -22.42
C GLN A 7 -3.21 0.48 -21.72
N ASN A 8 -3.93 1.37 -22.42
CA ASN A 8 -5.01 2.20 -21.88
C ASN A 8 -4.62 2.83 -20.52
N CYS A 9 -3.40 3.37 -20.44
CA CYS A 9 -2.84 3.90 -19.21
C CYS A 9 -2.02 5.16 -19.47
N TRP A 10 -1.80 5.93 -18.40
CA TRP A 10 -1.00 7.14 -18.40
C TRP A 10 0.20 6.94 -17.50
N GLU A 11 1.40 7.21 -17.99
CA GLU A 11 2.60 7.23 -17.17
C GLU A 11 2.72 8.55 -16.42
N TRP A 12 2.86 8.43 -15.11
CA TRP A 12 3.18 9.54 -14.23
C TRP A 12 4.68 9.67 -14.12
N THR A 13 5.22 10.69 -14.79
CA THR A 13 6.66 10.98 -14.84
C THR A 13 7.05 11.95 -13.73
N PHE A 14 8.24 11.76 -13.15
CA PHE A 14 8.83 12.66 -12.16
C PHE A 14 9.39 13.90 -12.84
N GLU A 15 8.51 14.75 -13.38
CA GLU A 15 8.84 15.98 -14.10
C GLU A 15 7.74 17.03 -13.88
N ALA A 16 7.97 18.25 -14.36
CA ALA A 16 7.04 19.38 -14.26
C ALA A 16 6.52 19.56 -12.82
N GLU A 17 5.21 19.53 -12.59
CA GLU A 17 4.64 19.65 -11.24
C GLU A 17 5.12 18.56 -10.28
N ALA A 18 5.32 17.33 -10.78
CA ALA A 18 5.77 16.22 -9.96
C ALA A 18 7.22 16.38 -9.50
N ALA A 19 8.03 17.23 -10.15
CA ALA A 19 9.40 17.53 -9.72
C ALA A 19 9.48 18.19 -8.32
N SER A 20 8.36 18.73 -7.83
CA SER A 20 8.24 19.26 -6.48
C SER A 20 8.20 18.18 -5.39
N LEU A 21 7.90 16.92 -5.75
CA LEU A 21 7.82 15.82 -4.80
C LEU A 21 9.18 15.53 -4.15
N ARG A 22 9.11 14.98 -2.94
CA ARG A 22 10.26 14.53 -2.16
C ARG A 22 10.02 13.09 -1.74
N PHE A 23 10.99 12.24 -2.01
CA PHE A 23 11.00 10.84 -1.60
C PHE A 23 12.08 10.65 -0.53
N GLY A 24 12.05 9.55 0.23
CA GLY A 24 12.99 9.35 1.35
C GLY A 24 14.48 9.41 0.96
N VAL A 25 14.80 9.18 -0.32
CA VAL A 25 16.18 9.16 -0.85
C VAL A 25 16.62 10.45 -1.57
N GLY A 26 15.73 11.44 -1.75
CA GLY A 26 16.05 12.68 -2.46
C GLY A 26 14.90 13.28 -3.28
N GLY A 27 15.20 14.39 -3.96
CA GLY A 27 14.31 15.11 -4.86
C GLY A 27 14.67 14.96 -6.34
N TYR A 28 14.01 15.75 -7.19
CA TYR A 28 14.20 15.70 -8.64
C TYR A 28 15.64 15.99 -9.07
N ASP A 29 16.30 16.93 -8.39
CA ASP A 29 17.66 17.35 -8.73
C ASP A 29 18.71 16.27 -8.42
N ASP A 30 18.40 15.32 -7.54
CA ASP A 30 19.28 14.18 -7.20
C ASP A 30 19.25 13.08 -8.29
N VAL A 31 18.30 13.14 -9.23
CA VAL A 31 18.19 12.16 -10.31
C VAL A 31 19.20 12.47 -11.43
N PRO A 32 20.11 11.55 -11.81
CA PRO A 32 21.03 11.77 -12.92
C PRO A 32 20.29 12.06 -14.24
N LEU A 33 20.75 13.06 -15.00
CA LEU A 33 20.14 13.46 -16.28
C LEU A 33 19.96 12.28 -17.26
N ALA A 34 20.93 11.37 -17.31
CA ALA A 34 20.89 10.18 -18.17
C ALA A 34 19.77 9.17 -17.81
N ARG A 35 19.12 9.33 -16.65
CA ARG A 35 18.02 8.48 -16.18
C ARG A 35 16.66 9.17 -16.24
N ARG A 36 16.58 10.40 -16.77
CA ARG A 36 15.33 11.16 -16.91
C ARG A 36 14.71 10.95 -18.30
N PRO A 37 13.37 10.91 -18.43
CA PRO A 37 12.37 10.97 -17.36
C PRO A 37 12.25 9.66 -16.57
N ILE A 38 12.02 9.76 -15.25
CA ILE A 38 11.70 8.59 -14.41
C ILE A 38 10.18 8.44 -14.34
N VAL A 39 9.68 7.24 -14.64
CA VAL A 39 8.28 6.87 -14.36
C VAL A 39 8.15 6.54 -12.86
N ILE A 40 7.29 7.29 -12.16
CA ILE A 40 6.99 7.13 -10.73
C ILE A 40 5.62 6.49 -10.47
N GLY A 41 4.81 6.32 -11.49
CA GLY A 41 3.59 5.52 -11.40
C GLY A 41 2.90 5.37 -12.75
N ARG A 42 1.88 4.52 -12.78
CA ARG A 42 0.97 4.38 -13.92
C ARG A 42 -0.46 4.57 -13.45
N ILE A 43 -1.20 5.43 -14.15
CA ILE A 43 -2.61 5.67 -13.92
C ILE A 43 -3.39 4.83 -14.92
N ARG A 44 -4.28 3.98 -14.45
CA ARG A 44 -5.18 3.17 -15.28
C ARG A 44 -6.62 3.57 -15.03
N PHE A 45 -7.46 3.33 -16.03
CA PHE A 45 -8.90 3.59 -15.97
C PHE A 45 -9.65 2.29 -16.26
N PRO A 46 -9.84 1.41 -15.25
CA PRO A 46 -10.54 0.14 -15.44
C PRO A 46 -11.99 0.30 -15.92
N SER A 47 -12.64 1.39 -15.52
CA SER A 47 -13.97 1.77 -15.97
C SER A 47 -14.12 3.29 -16.00
N SER A 48 -15.25 3.80 -16.49
CA SER A 48 -15.53 5.25 -16.55
C SER A 48 -15.68 5.91 -15.17
N ARG A 49 -15.73 5.12 -14.10
CA ARG A 49 -15.88 5.60 -12.71
C ARG A 49 -14.73 5.18 -11.80
N GLU A 50 -13.73 4.50 -12.34
CA GLU A 50 -12.64 3.95 -11.55
C GLU A 50 -11.30 4.38 -12.14
N MET A 51 -10.37 4.67 -11.24
CA MET A 51 -9.01 5.01 -11.57
C MET A 51 -8.09 4.30 -10.57
N THR A 52 -7.00 3.72 -11.05
CA THR A 52 -5.97 3.16 -10.18
C THR A 52 -4.64 3.85 -10.42
N LEU A 53 -3.92 4.15 -9.33
CA LEU A 53 -2.51 4.53 -9.37
C LEU A 53 -1.69 3.29 -9.00
N GLN A 54 -0.92 2.78 -9.95
CA GLN A 54 -0.01 1.66 -9.75
C GLN A 54 1.41 2.18 -9.57
N THR A 55 2.06 1.78 -8.47
CA THR A 55 3.47 2.09 -8.20
C THR A 55 4.17 0.85 -7.65
N ASN A 56 5.50 0.83 -7.74
CA ASN A 56 6.35 -0.23 -7.22
C ASN A 56 7.09 0.19 -5.94
N SER A 57 6.59 1.21 -5.23
CA SER A 57 7.22 1.78 -4.05
C SER A 57 6.17 2.37 -3.12
N ILE A 58 6.30 2.09 -1.83
CA ILE A 58 5.42 2.64 -0.79
C ILE A 58 5.48 4.17 -0.77
N ASP A 59 6.67 4.76 -0.82
CA ASP A 59 6.84 6.21 -0.89
C ASP A 59 6.11 6.82 -2.08
N ARG A 60 6.20 6.17 -3.26
CA ARG A 60 5.50 6.64 -4.47
C ARG A 60 3.98 6.52 -4.34
N ALA A 61 3.48 5.48 -3.67
CA ALA A 61 2.05 5.33 -3.41
C ALA A 61 1.53 6.44 -2.49
N ILE A 62 2.26 6.73 -1.40
CA ILE A 62 1.90 7.76 -0.41
C ILE A 62 1.96 9.15 -1.07
N GLU A 63 3.09 9.49 -1.70
CA GLU A 63 3.24 10.79 -2.38
C GLU A 63 2.29 10.93 -3.56
N GLY A 64 1.98 9.84 -4.26
CA GLY A 64 0.97 9.82 -5.31
C GLY A 64 -0.43 10.12 -4.81
N ALA A 65 -0.84 9.53 -3.69
CA ALA A 65 -2.13 9.82 -3.07
C ALA A 65 -2.23 11.31 -2.67
N ARG A 66 -1.18 11.84 -2.02
CA ARG A 66 -1.08 13.26 -1.62
C ARG A 66 -1.09 14.21 -2.82
N PHE A 67 -0.37 13.85 -3.89
CA PHE A 67 -0.25 14.67 -5.08
C PHE A 67 -1.53 14.71 -5.90
N LEU A 68 -2.14 13.53 -6.15
CA LEU A 68 -3.27 13.39 -7.04
C LEU A 68 -4.61 13.70 -6.36
N GLY A 69 -4.78 13.36 -5.08
CA GLY A 69 -6.06 13.52 -4.37
C GLY A 69 -6.67 14.92 -4.53
N PRO A 70 -5.95 16.01 -4.19
CA PRO A 70 -6.45 17.37 -4.37
C PRO A 70 -6.64 17.78 -5.84
N ARG A 71 -5.93 17.15 -6.79
CA ARG A 71 -5.95 17.49 -8.22
C ARG A 71 -7.08 16.82 -9.00
N LEU A 72 -7.57 15.68 -8.51
CA LEU A 72 -8.67 14.93 -9.14
C LEU A 72 -10.06 15.48 -8.79
N GLY A 73 -10.11 16.39 -7.82
CA GLY A 73 -11.31 17.10 -7.42
C GLY A 73 -12.11 16.36 -6.34
N PRO A 74 -13.09 17.05 -5.72
CA PRO A 74 -13.73 16.61 -4.48
C PRO A 74 -14.67 15.40 -4.62
N LYS A 75 -14.86 14.89 -5.84
CA LYS A 75 -15.70 13.70 -6.11
C LYS A 75 -14.87 12.43 -6.29
N VAL A 76 -13.55 12.53 -6.23
CA VAL A 76 -12.64 11.41 -6.39
C VAL A 76 -12.06 11.08 -5.03
N GLU A 77 -12.27 9.83 -4.62
CA GLU A 77 -11.90 9.35 -3.30
C GLU A 77 -11.02 8.11 -3.44
N ALA A 78 -9.99 8.01 -2.59
CA ALA A 78 -9.15 6.83 -2.51
C ALA A 78 -9.87 5.76 -1.67
N LEU A 79 -10.53 4.82 -2.34
CA LEU A 79 -11.40 3.85 -1.65
C LEU A 79 -10.64 2.65 -1.08
N ARG A 80 -9.63 2.17 -1.80
CA ARG A 80 -8.97 0.90 -1.53
C ARG A 80 -7.50 0.95 -1.93
N LEU A 81 -6.70 0.14 -1.26
CA LEU A 81 -5.30 -0.07 -1.59
C LEU A 81 -5.05 -1.56 -1.81
N ARG A 82 -4.33 -1.87 -2.87
CA ARG A 82 -3.82 -3.21 -3.11
C ARG A 82 -2.31 -3.26 -3.00
N VAL A 83 -1.81 -4.26 -2.29
CA VAL A 83 -0.38 -4.44 -2.03
C VAL A 83 0.00 -5.91 -2.17
N VAL A 84 1.22 -6.14 -2.67
CA VAL A 84 1.87 -7.45 -2.58
C VAL A 84 2.72 -7.46 -1.31
N ASN A 85 2.38 -8.29 -0.34
CA ASN A 85 3.00 -8.34 0.98
C ASN A 85 4.33 -9.12 1.02
N ARG A 86 5.20 -8.94 0.01
CA ARG A 86 6.55 -9.51 -0.01
C ARG A 86 7.55 -8.64 -0.76
N PHE A 87 8.83 -8.89 -0.48
CA PHE A 87 9.92 -8.42 -1.33
C PHE A 87 10.11 -9.36 -2.52
N PHE A 88 10.66 -8.79 -3.59
CA PHE A 88 11.08 -9.50 -4.79
C PHE A 88 12.59 -9.41 -4.92
N ALA A 89 13.23 -10.54 -5.21
CA ALA A 89 14.62 -10.59 -5.60
C ALA A 89 14.81 -9.98 -7.00
N ALA A 90 16.01 -9.49 -7.31
CA ALA A 90 16.32 -8.90 -8.61
C ALA A 90 16.24 -9.93 -9.75
N GLU A 91 16.48 -11.20 -9.42
CA GLU A 91 16.43 -12.34 -10.33
C GLU A 91 15.03 -12.88 -10.61
N GLU A 92 14.01 -12.45 -9.84
CA GLU A 92 12.63 -12.96 -9.99
C GLU A 92 11.90 -12.35 -11.19
N GLY A 93 12.38 -11.23 -11.73
CA GLY A 93 11.76 -10.56 -12.86
C GLY A 93 11.97 -9.05 -12.87
N THR A 94 11.23 -8.41 -13.76
CA THR A 94 11.23 -6.97 -13.95
C THR A 94 10.17 -6.29 -13.09
N PRO A 95 10.33 -4.99 -12.76
CA PRO A 95 9.31 -4.23 -12.05
C PRO A 95 7.92 -4.30 -12.70
N ASP A 96 7.86 -4.33 -14.03
CA ASP A 96 6.61 -4.40 -14.77
C ASP A 96 5.89 -5.75 -14.60
N GLU A 97 6.65 -6.84 -14.55
CA GLU A 97 6.10 -8.18 -14.26
C GLU A 97 5.55 -8.25 -12.83
N PHE A 98 6.24 -7.65 -11.85
CA PHE A 98 5.78 -7.61 -10.47
C PHE A 98 4.49 -6.81 -10.29
N VAL A 99 4.28 -5.75 -11.07
CA VAL A 99 3.01 -5.00 -11.06
C VAL A 99 1.84 -5.91 -11.47
N THR A 100 2.03 -6.86 -12.40
CA THR A 100 0.97 -7.81 -12.77
C THR A 100 0.59 -8.78 -11.66
N MET A 101 1.45 -8.94 -10.64
CA MET A 101 1.16 -9.78 -9.49
C MET A 101 0.08 -9.16 -8.59
N LEU A 102 -0.14 -7.84 -8.65
CA LEU A 102 -1.22 -7.18 -7.93
C LEU A 102 -2.61 -7.73 -8.31
N ASP A 103 -2.77 -8.36 -9.47
CA ASP A 103 -4.07 -8.88 -9.90
C ASP A 103 -4.23 -10.40 -9.67
N ARG A 104 -3.26 -11.06 -9.03
CA ARG A 104 -3.26 -12.52 -8.82
C ARG A 104 -3.67 -12.88 -7.39
N ASP A 105 -4.57 -13.85 -7.24
CA ASP A 105 -5.01 -14.43 -5.95
C ASP A 105 -5.33 -13.38 -4.87
N VAL A 106 -6.02 -12.31 -5.29
CA VAL A 106 -6.30 -11.14 -4.46
C VAL A 106 -7.25 -11.51 -3.32
N THR A 107 -6.80 -11.29 -2.09
CA THR A 107 -7.67 -11.37 -0.91
C THR A 107 -8.23 -10.00 -0.59
N VAL A 108 -9.55 -9.85 -0.78
CA VAL A 108 -10.29 -8.62 -0.49
C VAL A 108 -10.70 -8.61 0.97
N ILE A 109 -10.19 -7.63 1.72
CA ILE A 109 -10.58 -7.39 3.10
C ILE A 109 -11.87 -6.56 3.12
N ASP A 110 -12.91 -7.11 3.75
CA ASP A 110 -14.19 -6.44 4.01
C ASP A 110 -14.32 -6.14 5.53
N PRO A 111 -14.23 -4.87 5.94
CA PRO A 111 -14.38 -4.45 7.33
C PRO A 111 -15.69 -4.90 7.96
N ARG A 112 -16.77 -4.92 7.19
CA ARG A 112 -18.10 -5.24 7.72
C ARG A 112 -18.19 -6.68 8.17
N LEU A 113 -17.47 -7.58 7.50
CA LEU A 113 -17.36 -8.97 7.93
C LEU A 113 -16.59 -9.08 9.24
N ILE A 114 -15.47 -8.36 9.35
CA ILE A 114 -14.65 -8.32 10.57
C ILE A 114 -15.44 -7.71 11.74
N GLU A 115 -16.13 -6.60 11.53
CA GLU A 115 -16.99 -5.98 12.53
C GLU A 115 -18.12 -6.90 12.97
N ALA A 116 -18.77 -7.59 12.03
CA ALA A 116 -19.82 -8.57 12.36
C ALA A 116 -19.27 -9.74 13.18
N GLU A 117 -18.08 -10.25 12.86
CA GLU A 117 -17.37 -11.25 13.67
C GLU A 117 -17.14 -10.74 15.09
N LEU A 118 -16.58 -9.53 15.23
CA LEU A 118 -16.29 -8.92 16.53
C LEU A 118 -17.55 -8.64 17.36
N GLN A 119 -18.66 -8.25 16.73
CA GLN A 119 -19.95 -8.02 17.40
C GLN A 119 -20.57 -9.30 17.97
N ASN A 120 -20.18 -10.48 17.48
CA ASN A 120 -20.63 -11.76 18.02
C ASN A 120 -19.88 -12.13 19.30
N LEU A 121 -18.74 -11.52 19.58
CA LEU A 121 -17.96 -11.72 20.81
C LEU A 121 -18.64 -10.94 21.96
N ARG A 122 -18.91 -11.62 23.07
CA ARG A 122 -19.68 -11.07 24.20
C ARG A 122 -18.82 -10.77 25.41
N THR A 123 -17.63 -11.34 25.47
CA THR A 123 -16.73 -11.25 26.62
C THR A 123 -15.32 -10.84 26.19
N ARG A 124 -14.59 -10.24 27.12
CA ARG A 124 -13.18 -9.88 26.92
C ARG A 124 -12.30 -11.10 26.61
N ARG A 125 -12.65 -12.25 27.18
CA ARG A 125 -11.96 -13.52 26.93
C ARG A 125 -12.13 -13.99 25.49
N GLU A 126 -13.34 -13.93 24.95
CA GLU A 126 -13.61 -14.29 23.54
C GLU A 126 -12.87 -13.35 22.57
N LEU A 127 -12.73 -12.06 22.94
CA LEU A 127 -11.94 -11.10 22.17
C LEU A 127 -10.44 -11.43 22.20
N GLU A 128 -9.90 -11.77 23.36
CA GLU A 128 -8.51 -12.20 23.51
C GLU A 128 -8.25 -13.50 22.73
N GLU A 129 -9.14 -14.49 22.83
CA GLU A 129 -9.07 -15.75 22.06
C GLU A 129 -9.15 -15.50 20.54
N TYR A 130 -10.03 -14.60 20.07
CA TYR A 130 -10.11 -14.21 18.66
C TYR A 130 -8.78 -13.65 18.13
N TYR A 131 -8.16 -12.73 18.88
CA TYR A 131 -6.87 -12.16 18.49
C TYR A 131 -5.74 -13.18 18.56
N GLU A 132 -5.75 -14.10 19.54
CA GLU A 132 -4.77 -15.18 19.61
C GLU A 132 -4.91 -16.19 18.47
N GLU A 133 -6.13 -16.54 18.07
CA GLU A 133 -6.39 -17.41 16.92
C GLU A 133 -5.93 -16.75 15.62
N ARG A 134 -6.26 -15.46 15.42
CA ARG A 134 -5.74 -14.66 14.29
C ARG A 134 -4.22 -14.58 14.28
N ALA A 135 -3.58 -14.47 15.44
CA ALA A 135 -2.12 -14.46 15.56
C ALA A 135 -1.49 -15.85 15.32
N ARG A 136 -2.23 -16.93 15.56
CA ARG A 136 -1.82 -18.33 15.32
C ARG A 136 -2.13 -18.82 13.91
N SER A 137 -3.00 -18.13 13.17
CA SER A 137 -3.28 -18.37 11.75
C SER A 137 -1.98 -18.40 10.94
N GLU A 138 -1.75 -19.46 10.18
CA GLU A 138 -0.58 -19.58 9.27
C GLU A 138 -0.58 -18.48 8.18
N SER A 139 -1.72 -17.83 7.93
CA SER A 139 -1.84 -16.68 7.04
C SER A 139 -2.09 -15.39 7.85
N ASP A 140 -1.03 -14.83 8.42
CA ASP A 140 -1.08 -13.54 9.11
C ASP A 140 -1.54 -12.40 8.18
N VAL A 141 -0.91 -12.27 7.01
CA VAL A 141 -1.34 -11.34 5.96
C VAL A 141 -1.33 -12.07 4.60
N PRO A 142 -2.37 -11.94 3.78
CA PRO A 142 -2.39 -12.52 2.43
C PRO A 142 -1.23 -12.02 1.56
N MET A 143 -0.78 -12.86 0.62
CA MET A 143 0.27 -12.50 -0.33
C MET A 143 -0.09 -11.26 -1.14
N VAL A 144 -1.31 -11.23 -1.68
CA VAL A 144 -1.88 -10.06 -2.36
C VAL A 144 -3.12 -9.65 -1.60
N GLU A 145 -3.06 -8.49 -0.99
CA GLU A 145 -4.10 -7.98 -0.11
C GLU A 145 -4.68 -6.71 -0.69
N ASP A 146 -6.00 -6.66 -0.75
CA ASP A 146 -6.77 -5.50 -1.15
C ASP A 146 -7.60 -5.07 0.06
N PHE A 147 -7.25 -3.95 0.68
CA PHE A 147 -7.91 -3.46 1.91
C PHE A 147 -8.46 -2.05 1.72
N PRO A 148 -9.57 -1.71 2.39
CA PRO A 148 -10.18 -0.40 2.25
C PRO A 148 -9.37 0.67 2.96
N LEU A 149 -9.47 1.89 2.43
CA LEU A 149 -8.99 3.09 3.10
C LEU A 149 -10.20 3.74 3.78
N TYR A 150 -10.06 4.04 5.07
CA TYR A 150 -11.12 4.68 5.85
C TYR A 150 -10.98 6.19 5.71
N LEU A 151 -11.67 6.77 4.73
CA LEU A 151 -11.60 8.20 4.42
C LEU A 151 -11.96 9.10 5.61
N GLU A 152 -12.88 8.64 6.46
CA GLU A 152 -13.33 9.37 7.66
C GLU A 152 -12.22 9.51 8.71
N GLU A 153 -11.29 8.55 8.73
CA GLU A 153 -10.13 8.55 9.63
C GLU A 153 -8.89 9.12 8.95
N GLU A 154 -8.85 9.12 7.62
CA GLU A 154 -7.69 9.54 6.87
C GLU A 154 -7.49 11.06 6.92
N THR A 155 -6.27 11.47 7.24
CA THR A 155 -5.88 12.88 7.27
C THR A 155 -5.58 13.38 5.86
N PRO A 156 -5.57 14.70 5.60
CA PRO A 156 -5.21 15.23 4.28
C PRO A 156 -3.80 14.82 3.81
N ASP A 157 -2.91 14.48 4.73
CA ASP A 157 -1.56 13.97 4.47
C ASP A 157 -1.47 12.43 4.42
N PHE A 158 -2.60 11.71 4.39
CA PHE A 158 -2.65 10.26 4.26
C PHE A 158 -1.83 9.51 5.33
N GLN A 159 -1.89 9.97 6.58
CA GLN A 159 -1.09 9.43 7.67
C GLN A 159 -1.43 7.97 8.00
N HIS A 160 -2.72 7.59 7.95
CA HIS A 160 -3.16 6.23 8.26
C HIS A 160 -2.73 5.25 7.18
N LEU A 161 -2.91 5.61 5.90
CA LEU A 161 -2.35 4.90 4.75
C LEU A 161 -0.84 4.71 4.90
N ALA A 162 -0.10 5.79 5.17
CA ALA A 162 1.35 5.75 5.30
C ALA A 162 1.78 4.78 6.42
N THR A 163 1.18 4.91 7.60
CA THR A 163 1.48 4.05 8.76
C THR A 163 1.20 2.59 8.46
N THR A 164 0.06 2.31 7.81
CA THR A 164 -0.42 0.97 7.47
C THR A 164 0.47 0.28 6.43
N LEU A 165 0.94 1.04 5.44
CA LEU A 165 1.94 0.57 4.47
C LEU A 165 3.30 0.32 5.12
N GLN A 166 3.74 1.18 6.04
CA GLN A 166 5.03 1.01 6.73
C GLN A 166 5.04 -0.24 7.61
N PHE A 167 3.95 -0.58 8.30
CA PHE A 167 3.89 -1.83 9.06
C PHE A 167 4.00 -3.07 8.16
N ARG A 168 3.36 -3.05 6.99
CA ARG A 168 3.50 -4.12 5.98
C ARG A 168 4.91 -4.20 5.42
N PHE A 169 5.54 -3.06 5.17
CA PHE A 169 6.94 -2.99 4.74
C PHE A 169 7.86 -3.68 5.74
N VAL A 170 7.79 -3.29 7.02
CA VAL A 170 8.61 -3.86 8.10
C VAL A 170 8.39 -5.37 8.16
N ARG A 171 7.14 -5.82 8.10
CA ARG A 171 6.81 -7.25 8.09
C ARG A 171 7.43 -7.99 6.93
N SER A 172 7.22 -7.50 5.70
CA SER A 172 7.77 -8.13 4.51
C SER A 172 9.30 -8.16 4.55
N PHE A 173 9.94 -7.16 5.16
CA PHE A 173 11.38 -7.08 5.32
C PHE A 173 11.89 -8.11 6.35
N GLU A 174 11.23 -8.23 7.49
CA GLU A 174 11.53 -9.25 8.50
C GLU A 174 11.40 -10.67 7.92
N HIS A 175 10.34 -10.91 7.14
CA HIS A 175 10.14 -12.19 6.45
C HIS A 175 11.25 -12.46 5.43
N TRP A 176 11.67 -11.43 4.69
CA TRP A 176 12.79 -11.50 3.76
C TRP A 176 14.11 -11.86 4.47
N GLN A 177 14.31 -11.39 5.70
CA GLN A 177 15.46 -11.74 6.54
C GLN A 177 15.36 -13.13 7.19
N GLY A 178 14.24 -13.85 7.00
CA GLY A 178 14.01 -15.19 7.56
C GLY A 178 13.16 -15.23 8.83
N ASN A 179 12.71 -14.08 9.35
CA ASN A 179 11.85 -13.99 10.53
C ASN A 179 10.36 -14.20 10.18
N THR A 180 10.05 -15.33 9.55
CA THR A 180 8.70 -15.64 9.01
C THR A 180 7.62 -15.83 10.07
N HIS A 181 8.01 -15.98 11.34
CA HIS A 181 7.11 -16.10 12.48
C HIS A 181 6.54 -14.75 12.96
N LEU A 182 7.11 -13.62 12.51
CA LEU A 182 6.65 -12.30 12.93
C LEU A 182 5.36 -11.91 12.21
N THR A 183 4.31 -11.64 12.98
CA THR A 183 3.01 -11.23 12.46
C THR A 183 2.88 -9.71 12.32
N LEU A 184 1.98 -9.22 11.47
CA LEU A 184 1.67 -7.79 11.36
C LEU A 184 1.21 -7.23 12.71
N ALA A 185 0.36 -7.98 13.43
CA ALA A 185 -0.10 -7.63 14.76
C ALA A 185 1.06 -7.51 15.77
N ALA A 186 2.04 -8.42 15.72
CA ALA A 186 3.21 -8.35 16.58
C ALA A 186 4.08 -7.12 16.29
N ILE A 187 4.21 -6.72 15.02
CA ILE A 187 4.93 -5.52 14.60
C ILE A 187 4.21 -4.26 15.11
N ILE A 188 2.90 -4.15 14.88
CA ILE A 188 2.08 -3.02 15.36
C ILE A 188 2.24 -2.86 16.88
N ARG A 189 2.06 -3.94 17.64
CA ARG A 189 2.17 -3.91 19.10
C ARG A 189 3.55 -3.41 19.56
N ARG A 190 4.63 -3.94 18.98
CA ARG A 190 6.00 -3.51 19.31
C ARG A 190 6.23 -2.03 19.03
N THR A 191 5.71 -1.51 17.91
CA THR A 191 5.86 -0.08 17.59
C THR A 191 5.09 0.81 18.56
N VAL A 192 3.86 0.44 18.92
CA VAL A 192 3.03 1.20 19.87
C VAL A 192 3.65 1.18 21.28
N GLU A 193 4.10 0.01 21.75
CA GLU A 193 4.74 -0.12 23.06
C GLU A 193 6.05 0.67 23.14
N GLY A 194 6.87 0.66 22.07
CA GLY A 194 8.11 1.43 21.99
C GLY A 194 7.94 2.95 21.85
N GLN A 195 6.74 3.43 21.50
CA GLN A 195 6.41 4.86 21.49
C GLN A 195 5.96 5.38 22.87
N LEU A 196 5.59 4.48 23.78
CA LEU A 196 5.13 4.79 25.13
C LEU A 196 6.25 4.70 26.19
N SER A 197 7.45 4.26 25.79
CA SER A 197 8.67 4.18 26.62
C SER A 197 9.59 5.36 26.41
#